data_AF-A0A6J2RLZ2-F1
#
_entry.id   AF-A0A6J2RLZ2-F1
#
_cell.length_a   1.000
_cell.length_b   1.000
_cell.length_c   1.000
_cell.angle_alpha   90.00
_cell.angle_beta   90.00
_cell.angle_gamma   90.00
#
_symmetry.space_group_name_H-M   'P 1'
#
loop_
_entity.id
_entity.type
_entity.pdbx_description
1 polymer ?
#
loop_
_entity_poly.entity_id
_entity_poly.type
_entity_poly.pdbx_seq_one_letter_code
_entity_poly.pdbx_strand_id
1 'polypeptide(L)'
;MVQAKTWSLTKHFDGFPKDSDLELKVEELPLIKLSEQPQNNSLEHTCWTRVIQSNYPAFPVGSHVIGRCGWRTHTVCDGTDLIPIMPDWPQDEAFNYKTVGSLEETLKKASPDGYDCFFENVGGPSSSVALQQMKNFGRIAVCGAISTYNDTTPQTGGKLQCREHITQGFEKMPAAFMGILKGENVGKAIVAI
;
A
#
# COMPACT_ATOMS: atom_id res chain seq x y z
N MET A 1 16.84 20.52 -6.22
CA MET A 1 17.21 19.44 -5.27
C MET A 1 15.95 19.01 -4.53
N VAL A 2 15.82 17.73 -4.18
CA VAL A 2 14.60 17.17 -3.57
C VAL A 2 14.78 17.14 -2.06
N GLN A 3 13.86 17.76 -1.31
CA GLN A 3 13.84 17.66 0.15
C GLN A 3 12.98 16.48 0.58
N ALA A 4 13.56 15.56 1.34
CA ALA A 4 12.85 14.45 1.96
C ALA A 4 12.59 14.75 3.43
N LYS A 5 11.32 14.65 3.83
CA LYS A 5 10.95 14.44 5.23
C LYS A 5 11.18 12.98 5.60
N THR A 6 11.81 12.73 6.74
CA THR A 6 12.15 11.40 7.26
C THR A 6 11.87 11.32 8.76
N TRP A 7 11.25 10.23 9.19
CA TRP A 7 11.24 9.87 10.61
C TRP A 7 12.44 8.98 10.93
N SER A 8 13.19 9.36 11.96
CA SER A 8 14.34 8.62 12.47
C SER A 8 14.17 8.30 13.95
N LEU A 9 14.75 7.20 14.39
CA LEU A 9 14.89 6.89 15.80
C LEU A 9 15.98 7.77 16.39
N THR A 10 15.69 8.50 17.47
CA THR A 10 16.71 9.24 18.23
C THR A 10 17.53 8.31 19.11
N LYS A 11 16.95 7.16 19.49
CA LYS A 11 17.55 6.07 20.26
C LYS A 11 16.71 4.80 20.09
N HIS A 12 17.22 3.67 20.56
CA HIS A 12 16.41 2.48 20.71
C HIS A 12 15.30 2.69 21.73
N PHE A 13 14.13 2.08 21.48
CA PHE A 13 13.02 2.13 22.41
C PHE A 13 13.38 1.44 23.74
N ASP A 14 13.09 2.11 24.84
CA ASP A 14 13.15 1.56 26.19
C ASP A 14 11.73 1.50 26.75
N GLY A 15 11.13 0.31 26.65
CA GLY A 15 9.72 0.10 26.91
C GLY A 15 8.82 0.60 25.76
N PHE A 16 7.63 1.08 26.11
CA PHE A 16 6.66 1.57 25.12
C PHE A 16 7.19 2.85 24.43
N PRO A 17 7.16 2.95 23.08
CA PRO A 17 7.68 4.11 22.36
C PRO A 17 7.03 5.42 22.78
N LYS A 18 7.82 6.48 22.80
CA LYS A 18 7.38 7.84 23.10
C LYS A 18 7.63 8.74 21.90
N ASP A 19 6.90 9.83 21.78
CA ASP A 19 7.14 10.83 20.73
C ASP A 19 8.59 11.30 20.71
N SER A 20 9.25 11.43 21.87
CA SER A 20 10.66 11.84 21.97
C SER A 20 11.67 10.82 21.43
N ASP A 21 11.25 9.57 21.20
CA ASP A 21 12.10 8.52 20.63
C ASP A 21 12.17 8.63 19.10
N LEU A 22 11.34 9.49 18.50
CA LEU A 22 11.19 9.71 17.07
C LEU A 22 11.41 11.18 16.74
N GLU A 23 12.15 11.44 15.68
CA GLU A 23 12.42 12.81 15.22
C GLU A 23 12.10 12.94 13.74
N LEU A 24 11.38 14.02 13.40
CA LEU A 24 11.12 14.42 12.03
C LEU A 24 12.29 15.27 11.52
N LYS A 25 13.01 14.73 10.55
CA LYS A 25 14.13 15.41 9.89
C LYS A 25 13.72 15.83 8.48
N VAL A 26 14.19 16.99 8.06
CA VAL A 26 14.18 17.39 6.65
C VAL A 26 15.61 17.30 6.16
N GLU A 27 15.85 16.47 5.16
CA GLU A 27 17.17 16.28 4.57
C GLU A 27 17.11 16.52 3.07
N GLU A 28 18.21 17.01 2.54
CA GLU A 28 18.39 17.18 1.11
C GLU A 28 18.92 15.88 0.53
N LEU A 29 18.16 15.29 -0.41
CA LEU A 29 18.58 14.05 -1.03
C LEU A 29 19.78 14.30 -1.95
N PRO A 30 20.79 13.40 -1.93
CA PRO A 30 21.93 13.50 -2.81
C PRO A 30 21.47 13.37 -4.27
N LEU A 31 22.28 13.92 -5.17
CA LEU A 31 22.15 13.61 -6.60
C LEU A 31 22.31 12.10 -6.80
N ILE A 32 21.49 11.52 -7.66
CA ILE A 32 21.48 10.08 -7.94
C ILE A 32 22.85 9.67 -8.49
N LYS A 33 23.61 8.90 -7.69
CA LYS A 33 24.82 8.20 -8.12
C LYS A 33 24.52 6.71 -8.28
N LEU A 34 25.20 6.07 -9.23
CA LEU A 34 24.97 4.67 -9.65
C LEU A 34 25.32 3.60 -8.59
N SER A 35 25.81 3.95 -7.39
CA SER A 35 26.38 2.93 -6.50
C SER A 35 26.39 3.25 -5.00
N GLU A 36 25.71 4.30 -4.54
CA GLU A 36 25.70 4.64 -3.11
C GLU A 36 24.27 4.65 -2.57
N GLN A 37 23.95 3.65 -1.74
CA GLN A 37 22.82 3.72 -0.83
C GLN A 37 23.16 4.70 0.29
N PRO A 38 22.33 5.73 0.54
CA PRO A 38 22.51 6.56 1.73
C PRO A 38 22.41 5.68 2.98
N GLN A 39 23.25 5.92 4.00
CA GLN A 39 23.12 5.22 5.29
C GLN A 39 21.70 5.42 5.84
N ASN A 40 20.98 4.32 6.02
CA ASN A 40 19.57 4.34 6.41
C ASN A 40 19.42 4.14 7.92
N ASN A 41 19.17 5.23 8.65
CA ASN A 41 18.75 5.20 10.06
C ASN A 41 17.22 5.40 10.22
N SER A 42 16.46 5.31 9.12
CA SER A 42 15.00 5.41 9.15
C SER A 42 14.38 4.06 9.48
N LEU A 43 13.18 4.10 10.08
CA LEU A 43 12.34 2.93 10.26
C LEU A 43 11.99 2.33 8.89
N GLU A 44 12.28 1.05 8.70
CA GLU A 44 12.04 0.36 7.42
C GLU A 44 10.61 -0.18 7.31
N HIS A 45 10.02 -0.02 6.13
CA HIS A 45 8.69 -0.50 5.80
C HIS A 45 8.56 -0.63 4.27
N THR A 46 7.77 -1.61 3.82
CA THR A 46 7.46 -1.84 2.41
C THR A 46 6.46 -0.81 1.89
N CYS A 47 6.90 0.04 0.96
CA CYS A 47 6.10 1.12 0.39
C CYS A 47 5.75 0.82 -1.08
N TRP A 48 4.56 1.26 -1.50
CA TRP A 48 4.25 1.47 -2.91
C TRP A 48 4.67 2.89 -3.30
N THR A 49 5.50 3.03 -4.33
CA THR A 49 6.09 4.32 -4.68
C THR A 49 6.14 4.54 -6.18
N ARG A 50 6.21 5.81 -6.59
CA ARG A 50 6.37 6.23 -7.98
C ARG A 50 7.80 6.69 -8.23
N VAL A 51 8.40 6.21 -9.32
CA VAL A 51 9.71 6.66 -9.77
C VAL A 51 9.59 8.07 -10.36
N ILE A 52 10.23 9.06 -9.72
CA ILE A 52 10.23 10.45 -10.19
C ILE A 52 11.49 10.83 -10.95
N GLN A 53 12.59 10.10 -10.74
CA GLN A 53 13.86 10.25 -11.43
C GLN A 53 14.60 8.91 -11.38
N SER A 54 15.30 8.53 -12.46
CA SER A 54 16.02 7.27 -12.53
C SER A 54 17.21 7.32 -13.48
N ASN A 55 18.31 6.69 -13.07
CA ASN A 55 19.47 6.40 -13.92
C ASN A 55 19.50 4.92 -14.36
N TYR A 56 18.47 4.15 -14.01
CA TYR A 56 18.36 2.72 -14.29
C TYR A 56 17.27 2.47 -15.33
N PRO A 57 17.60 1.92 -16.51
CA PRO A 57 16.61 1.61 -17.55
C PRO A 57 15.49 0.67 -17.08
N ALA A 58 15.77 -0.21 -16.10
CA ALA A 58 14.80 -1.13 -15.52
C ALA A 58 13.68 -0.42 -14.71
N PHE A 59 13.89 0.84 -14.31
CA PHE A 59 12.95 1.63 -13.52
C PHE A 59 12.71 2.98 -14.21
N PRO A 60 11.91 3.03 -15.29
CA PRO A 60 11.68 4.26 -16.03
C PRO A 60 10.90 5.28 -15.21
N VAL A 61 11.15 6.57 -15.44
CA VAL A 61 10.41 7.66 -14.77
C VAL A 61 8.91 7.52 -15.03
N GLY A 62 8.12 7.57 -13.96
CA GLY A 62 6.67 7.38 -13.98
C GLY A 62 6.21 5.96 -13.68
N SER A 63 7.11 4.96 -13.69
CA SER A 63 6.75 3.62 -13.25
C SER A 63 6.48 3.57 -11.75
N HIS A 64 5.74 2.55 -11.32
CA HIS A 64 5.55 2.27 -9.91
C HIS A 64 6.42 1.09 -9.50
N VAL A 65 6.89 1.12 -8.25
CA VAL A 65 7.73 0.07 -7.67
C VAL A 65 7.26 -0.20 -6.25
N ILE A 66 7.48 -1.43 -5.79
CA ILE A 66 7.37 -1.79 -4.39
C ILE A 66 8.79 -1.94 -3.85
N GLY A 67 9.07 -1.32 -2.71
CA GLY A 67 10.40 -1.40 -2.11
C GLY A 67 10.41 -1.04 -0.64
N ARG A 68 11.51 -1.33 0.03
CA ARG A 68 11.76 -0.88 1.40
C ARG A 68 12.26 0.56 1.38
N CYS A 69 11.32 1.51 1.39
CA CYS A 69 11.65 2.94 1.25
C CYS A 69 11.73 3.67 2.59
N GLY A 70 11.34 2.99 3.68
CA GLY A 70 11.32 3.52 5.03
C GLY A 70 10.28 4.62 5.24
N TRP A 71 10.25 5.19 6.44
CA TRP A 71 9.33 6.28 6.79
C TRP A 71 9.86 7.61 6.28
N ARG A 72 9.77 7.79 4.95
CA ARG A 72 10.32 8.93 4.21
C ARG A 72 9.38 9.33 3.08
N THR A 73 9.28 10.62 2.80
CA THR A 73 8.48 11.14 1.67
C THR A 73 9.12 10.87 0.31
N HIS A 74 10.46 10.85 0.28
CA HIS A 74 11.25 10.56 -0.91
C HIS A 74 12.46 9.71 -0.50
N THR A 75 12.91 8.82 -1.37
CA THR A 75 14.10 7.99 -1.15
C THR A 75 14.94 7.88 -2.42
N VAL A 76 16.24 7.66 -2.24
CA VAL A 76 17.16 7.28 -3.33
C VAL A 76 17.50 5.81 -3.12
N CYS A 77 17.42 5.01 -4.18
CA CYS A 77 17.71 3.59 -4.15
C CYS A 77 18.58 3.21 -5.36
N ASP A 78 19.48 2.24 -5.19
CA ASP A 78 20.30 1.65 -6.25
C ASP A 78 19.57 0.56 -7.05
N GLY A 79 18.32 0.26 -6.70
CA GLY A 79 17.48 -0.72 -7.38
C GLY A 79 17.56 -2.15 -6.83
N THR A 80 18.44 -2.44 -5.87
CA THR A 80 18.63 -3.81 -5.33
C THR A 80 17.42 -4.39 -4.59
N ASP A 81 16.56 -3.53 -4.05
CA ASP A 81 15.36 -3.90 -3.28
C ASP A 81 14.06 -3.36 -3.91
N LEU A 82 14.10 -2.98 -5.19
CA LEU A 82 12.92 -2.50 -5.91
C LEU A 82 12.32 -3.63 -6.76
N ILE A 83 11.04 -3.89 -6.53
CA ILE A 83 10.22 -4.77 -7.36
C ILE A 83 9.45 -3.88 -8.34
N PRO A 84 9.72 -3.94 -9.66
CA PRO A 84 8.98 -3.17 -10.64
C PRO A 84 7.54 -3.65 -10.71
N ILE A 85 6.60 -2.71 -10.73
CA ILE A 85 5.24 -3.01 -11.15
C ILE A 85 5.24 -2.92 -12.66
N MET A 86 4.98 -4.06 -13.30
CA MET A 86 5.02 -4.19 -14.76
C MET A 86 4.04 -3.20 -15.41
N PRO A 87 4.46 -2.44 -16.44
CA PRO A 87 3.61 -1.42 -17.08
C PRO A 87 2.44 -2.04 -17.87
N ASP A 88 2.57 -3.29 -18.30
CA ASP A 88 1.55 -4.13 -18.92
C ASP A 88 0.76 -4.94 -17.87
N TRP A 89 0.91 -4.65 -16.58
CA TRP A 89 0.06 -5.22 -15.55
C TRP A 89 -1.26 -4.45 -15.44
N PRO A 90 -2.42 -5.15 -15.44
CA PRO A 90 -2.58 -6.60 -15.53
C PRO A 90 -2.43 -7.14 -16.97
N GLN A 91 -1.89 -8.35 -17.10
CA GLN A 91 -1.49 -8.96 -18.37
C GLN A 91 -2.66 -9.32 -19.31
N ASP A 92 -3.85 -9.54 -18.75
CA ASP A 92 -5.03 -9.98 -19.52
C ASP A 92 -6.05 -8.85 -19.69
N GLU A 93 -6.68 -8.42 -18.59
CA GLU A 93 -7.79 -7.45 -18.62
C GLU A 93 -7.74 -6.53 -17.40
N ALA A 94 -7.92 -5.23 -17.64
CA ALA A 94 -8.04 -4.20 -16.61
C ALA A 94 -9.25 -3.31 -16.90
N PHE A 95 -10.05 -3.02 -15.89
CA PHE A 95 -11.18 -2.11 -16.03
C PHE A 95 -11.37 -1.22 -14.81
N ASN A 96 -11.87 -0.02 -15.04
CA ASN A 96 -12.26 0.89 -13.98
C ASN A 96 -13.67 0.52 -13.49
N TYR A 97 -13.73 -0.21 -12.38
CA TYR A 97 -15.00 -0.67 -11.77
C TYR A 97 -15.97 0.45 -11.39
N LYS A 98 -15.51 1.71 -11.31
CA LYS A 98 -16.37 2.88 -11.01
C LYS A 98 -17.10 3.44 -12.23
N THR A 99 -16.64 3.11 -13.44
CA THR A 99 -17.15 3.71 -14.69
C THR A 99 -17.78 2.69 -15.63
N VAL A 100 -17.55 1.40 -15.41
CA VAL A 100 -18.24 0.34 -16.17
C VAL A 100 -19.73 0.35 -15.85
N GLY A 101 -20.57 0.16 -16.87
CA GLY A 101 -22.03 0.14 -16.69
C GLY A 101 -22.52 -1.02 -15.81
N SER A 102 -21.89 -2.19 -15.95
CA SER A 102 -22.13 -3.37 -15.12
C SER A 102 -20.83 -4.08 -14.80
N LEU A 103 -20.53 -4.19 -13.50
CA LEU A 103 -19.37 -4.96 -13.02
C LEU A 103 -19.52 -6.45 -13.32
N GLU A 104 -20.74 -6.97 -13.25
CA GLU A 104 -21.04 -8.39 -13.51
C GLU A 104 -20.73 -8.75 -14.97
N GLU A 105 -21.26 -7.98 -15.92
CA GLU A 105 -21.03 -8.19 -17.35
C GLU A 105 -19.55 -8.04 -17.70
N THR A 106 -18.88 -7.06 -17.08
CA THR A 106 -17.44 -6.82 -17.30
C THR A 106 -16.62 -8.02 -16.83
N LEU A 107 -16.89 -8.55 -15.63
CA LEU A 107 -16.22 -9.73 -15.11
C LEU A 107 -16.51 -10.98 -15.94
N LYS A 108 -17.76 -11.17 -16.38
CA LYS A 108 -18.16 -12.28 -17.26
C LYS A 108 -17.45 -12.21 -18.60
N LYS A 109 -17.30 -11.01 -19.17
CA LYS A 109 -16.59 -10.81 -20.44
C LYS A 109 -15.09 -11.09 -20.30
N ALA A 110 -14.48 -10.65 -19.20
CA ALA A 110 -13.06 -10.85 -18.93
C ALA A 110 -12.71 -12.33 -18.66
N SER A 111 -13.60 -13.08 -18.01
CA SER A 111 -13.47 -14.53 -17.86
C SER A 111 -14.84 -15.23 -18.00
N PRO A 112 -15.21 -15.66 -19.22
CA PRO A 112 -16.51 -16.32 -19.47
C PRO A 112 -16.73 -17.60 -18.66
N ASP A 113 -15.64 -18.32 -18.36
CA ASP A 113 -15.66 -19.57 -17.61
C ASP A 113 -15.58 -19.35 -16.08
N GLY A 114 -15.48 -18.10 -15.63
CA GLY A 114 -15.37 -17.72 -14.22
C GLY A 114 -13.93 -17.73 -13.67
N TYR A 115 -13.79 -17.52 -12.37
CA TYR A 115 -12.50 -17.27 -11.71
C TYR A 115 -12.12 -18.39 -10.72
N ASP A 116 -10.88 -18.86 -10.79
CA ASP A 116 -10.33 -19.91 -9.91
C ASP A 116 -9.80 -19.36 -8.58
N CYS A 117 -9.34 -18.11 -8.59
CA CYS A 117 -8.79 -17.40 -7.44
C CYS A 117 -9.29 -15.96 -7.44
N PHE A 118 -9.64 -15.45 -6.26
CA PHE A 118 -9.98 -14.05 -6.05
C PHE A 118 -9.15 -13.48 -4.90
N PHE A 119 -8.30 -12.52 -5.21
CA PHE A 119 -7.55 -11.78 -4.20
C PHE A 119 -8.35 -10.54 -3.80
N GLU A 120 -8.98 -10.61 -2.63
CA GLU A 120 -9.95 -9.65 -2.14
C GLU A 120 -9.28 -8.55 -1.31
N ASN A 121 -9.35 -7.31 -1.79
CA ASN A 121 -8.86 -6.11 -1.11
C ASN A 121 -9.97 -5.09 -0.82
N VAL A 122 -11.10 -5.17 -1.52
CA VAL A 122 -12.09 -4.09 -1.67
C VAL A 122 -13.37 -4.38 -0.91
N GLY A 123 -13.85 -5.62 -0.88
CA GLY A 123 -15.05 -6.00 -0.14
C GLY A 123 -16.34 -5.42 -0.71
N GLY A 124 -17.38 -5.38 0.13
CA GLY A 124 -18.65 -4.71 -0.18
C GLY A 124 -19.42 -5.28 -1.38
N PRO A 125 -20.16 -4.44 -2.12
CA PRO A 125 -20.92 -4.86 -3.30
C PRO A 125 -20.06 -5.48 -4.40
N SER A 126 -18.84 -4.95 -4.62
CA SER A 126 -17.92 -5.46 -5.64
C SER A 126 -17.49 -6.90 -5.37
N SER A 127 -17.19 -7.22 -4.11
CA SER A 127 -16.90 -8.57 -3.63
C SER A 127 -18.06 -9.52 -3.92
N SER A 128 -19.29 -9.07 -3.65
CA SER A 128 -20.49 -9.89 -3.82
C SER A 128 -20.69 -10.30 -5.29
N VAL A 129 -20.43 -9.38 -6.22
CA VAL A 129 -20.48 -9.66 -7.67
C VAL A 129 -19.32 -10.59 -8.08
N ALA A 130 -18.09 -10.35 -7.60
CA ALA A 130 -16.95 -11.21 -7.90
C ALA A 130 -17.15 -12.65 -7.40
N LEU A 131 -17.69 -12.83 -6.19
CA LEU A 131 -18.05 -14.12 -5.60
C LEU A 131 -19.00 -14.94 -6.48
N GLN A 132 -19.97 -14.28 -7.14
CA GLN A 132 -20.92 -14.95 -8.02
C GLN A 132 -20.29 -15.44 -9.33
N GLN A 133 -19.13 -14.91 -9.70
CA GLN A 133 -18.38 -15.31 -10.91
C GLN A 133 -17.30 -16.37 -10.61
N MET A 134 -17.17 -16.82 -9.35
CA MET A 134 -16.19 -17.84 -8.98
C MET A 134 -16.60 -19.22 -9.47
N LYS A 135 -15.62 -20.01 -9.90
CA LYS A 135 -15.81 -21.44 -10.17
C LYS A 135 -16.05 -22.20 -8.87
N ASN A 136 -16.72 -23.35 -8.97
CA ASN A 136 -16.80 -24.29 -7.86
C ASN A 136 -15.39 -24.63 -7.37
N PHE A 137 -15.20 -24.68 -6.05
CA PHE A 137 -13.89 -24.89 -5.41
C PHE A 137 -12.85 -23.77 -5.65
N GLY A 138 -13.29 -22.61 -6.17
CA GLY A 138 -12.47 -21.42 -6.26
C GLY A 138 -11.99 -20.95 -4.88
N ARG A 139 -10.83 -20.29 -4.85
CA ARG A 139 -10.16 -19.85 -3.61
C ARG A 139 -10.22 -18.33 -3.48
N ILE A 140 -10.54 -17.84 -2.29
CA ILE A 140 -10.56 -16.41 -2.02
C ILE A 140 -9.49 -16.10 -0.98
N ALA A 141 -8.52 -15.26 -1.36
CA ALA A 141 -7.50 -14.74 -0.46
C ALA A 141 -7.94 -13.36 0.01
N VAL A 142 -8.34 -13.25 1.28
CA VAL A 142 -8.88 -12.01 1.84
C VAL A 142 -7.76 -11.22 2.48
N CYS A 143 -7.37 -10.14 1.81
CA CYS A 143 -6.42 -9.17 2.32
C CYS A 143 -7.13 -7.98 2.98
N GLY A 144 -8.26 -7.54 2.43
CA GLY A 144 -8.94 -6.31 2.86
C GLY A 144 -10.37 -6.15 2.36
N ALA A 145 -11.03 -5.06 2.76
CA ALA A 145 -12.40 -4.72 2.40
C ALA A 145 -12.61 -3.18 2.35
N ILE A 146 -11.74 -2.47 1.62
CA ILE A 146 -11.67 -0.98 1.67
C ILE A 146 -12.98 -0.23 1.46
N SER A 147 -13.90 -0.80 0.68
CA SER A 147 -15.19 -0.17 0.39
C SER A 147 -16.08 0.00 1.62
N THR A 148 -15.88 -0.80 2.68
CA THR A 148 -16.70 -0.77 3.89
C THR A 148 -16.01 -0.09 5.08
N TYR A 149 -14.80 0.44 4.91
CA TYR A 149 -14.02 0.96 6.03
C TYR A 149 -14.63 2.22 6.66
N ASN A 150 -15.34 3.03 5.86
CA ASN A 150 -15.96 4.27 6.32
C ASN A 150 -17.43 4.10 6.74
N ASP A 151 -17.94 2.87 6.75
CA ASP A 151 -19.33 2.61 7.14
C ASP A 151 -19.49 2.86 8.65
N THR A 152 -20.38 3.78 8.99
CA THR A 152 -20.70 4.10 10.39
C THR A 152 -21.62 3.06 11.04
N THR A 153 -22.18 2.17 10.23
CA THR A 153 -23.02 1.05 10.67
C THR A 153 -22.39 -0.28 10.26
N PRO A 154 -22.40 -1.30 11.14
CA PRO A 154 -21.96 -2.63 10.76
C PRO A 154 -22.83 -3.17 9.61
N GLN A 155 -22.19 -3.62 8.52
CA GLN A 155 -22.89 -4.29 7.43
C GLN A 155 -23.40 -5.65 7.95
N THR A 156 -24.67 -5.98 7.71
CA THR A 156 -25.25 -7.29 8.07
C THR A 156 -25.12 -8.27 6.90
N GLY A 157 -24.58 -9.47 7.15
CA GLY A 157 -24.50 -10.57 6.17
C GLY A 157 -23.10 -11.23 6.06
N GLY A 158 -23.00 -12.33 5.30
CA GLY A 158 -21.77 -13.11 5.06
C GLY A 158 -20.73 -12.43 4.16
N LYS A 159 -20.65 -11.10 4.21
CA LYS A 159 -19.70 -10.29 3.45
C LYS A 159 -18.39 -10.22 4.23
N LEU A 160 -17.26 -10.39 3.55
CA LEU A 160 -15.95 -10.20 4.15
C LEU A 160 -15.79 -8.75 4.59
N GLN A 161 -15.66 -8.57 5.90
CA GLN A 161 -15.40 -7.29 6.53
C GLN A 161 -13.94 -7.27 6.95
N CYS A 162 -13.23 -6.31 6.39
CA CYS A 162 -11.97 -5.86 6.93
C CYS A 162 -12.20 -4.40 7.35
N ARG A 163 -11.36 -3.90 8.24
CA ARG A 163 -11.34 -2.50 8.64
C ARG A 163 -9.91 -2.01 8.51
N GLU A 164 -9.73 -0.72 8.26
CA GLU A 164 -8.42 -0.09 8.36
C GLU A 164 -8.50 1.12 9.27
N HIS A 165 -7.37 1.40 9.91
CA HIS A 165 -7.15 2.62 10.65
C HIS A 165 -6.23 3.51 9.81
N ILE A 166 -6.83 4.37 8.98
CA ILE A 166 -6.09 5.28 8.10
C ILE A 166 -5.70 6.55 8.86
N THR A 167 -4.40 6.81 8.95
CA THR A 167 -3.87 8.07 9.46
C THR A 167 -3.45 8.96 8.30
N GLN A 168 -4.08 10.14 8.19
CA GLN A 168 -3.76 11.12 7.15
C GLN A 168 -2.58 12.01 7.60
N GLY A 169 -1.53 12.04 6.78
CA GLY A 169 -0.37 12.91 6.96
C GLY A 169 0.86 12.17 7.48
N PHE A 170 1.99 12.40 6.81
CA PHE A 170 3.31 11.86 7.14
C PHE A 170 3.74 12.15 8.58
N GLU A 171 3.39 13.35 9.07
CA GLU A 171 3.73 13.85 10.40
C GLU A 171 3.06 13.05 11.52
N LYS A 172 2.02 12.27 11.21
CA LYS A 172 1.29 11.45 12.19
C LYS A 172 1.74 9.99 12.23
N MET A 173 2.78 9.62 11.48
CA MET A 173 3.31 8.24 11.51
C MET A 173 3.66 7.73 12.91
N PRO A 174 4.34 8.51 13.80
CA PRO A 174 4.59 8.08 15.18
C PRO A 174 3.31 7.72 15.94
N ALA A 175 2.30 8.59 15.85
CA ALA A 175 1.01 8.38 16.49
C ALA A 175 0.30 7.14 15.94
N ALA A 176 0.30 6.95 14.61
CA ALA A 176 -0.26 5.76 13.98
C ALA A 176 0.41 4.48 14.48
N PHE A 177 1.74 4.47 14.56
CA PHE A 177 2.51 3.33 15.03
C PHE A 177 2.30 3.03 16.51
N MET A 178 2.32 4.04 17.37
CA MET A 178 2.00 3.85 18.77
C MET A 178 0.55 3.38 18.97
N GLY A 179 -0.39 3.85 18.15
CA GLY A 179 -1.77 3.36 18.13
C GLY A 179 -1.85 1.87 17.78
N ILE A 180 -1.01 1.38 16.85
CA ILE A 180 -0.89 -0.05 16.57
C ILE A 180 -0.44 -0.83 17.82
N LEU A 181 0.60 -0.35 18.50
CA LEU A 181 1.16 -1.03 19.66
C LEU A 181 0.19 -1.05 20.87
N LYS A 182 -0.74 -0.09 20.94
CA LYS A 182 -1.82 -0.07 21.95
C LYS A 182 -3.06 -0.87 21.54
N GLY A 183 -3.12 -1.36 20.30
CA GLY A 183 -4.32 -2.00 19.76
C GLY A 183 -5.48 -1.02 19.52
N GLU A 184 -5.19 0.28 19.38
CA GLU A 184 -6.19 1.32 19.07
C GLU A 184 -6.62 1.27 17.60
N ASN A 185 -5.84 0.61 16.75
CA ASN A 185 -6.18 0.40 15.35
C ASN A 185 -7.27 -0.67 15.19
N VAL A 186 -8.33 -0.36 14.46
CA VAL A 186 -9.34 -1.34 14.06
C VAL A 186 -8.98 -1.83 12.66
N GLY A 187 -8.36 -3.01 12.60
CA GLY A 187 -7.88 -3.65 11.38
C GLY A 187 -6.58 -3.04 10.85
N LYS A 188 -6.28 -3.10 9.55
CA LYS A 188 -4.94 -2.78 9.03
C LYS A 188 -4.61 -1.27 9.18
N ALA A 189 -3.49 -0.94 9.79
CA ALA A 189 -3.07 0.47 9.92
C ALA A 189 -2.32 0.93 8.68
N ILE A 190 -2.72 2.08 8.12
CA ILE A 190 -2.11 2.69 6.93
C ILE A 190 -1.88 4.17 7.20
N VAL A 191 -0.75 4.70 6.71
CA VAL A 191 -0.48 6.13 6.69
C VAL A 191 -0.44 6.63 5.25
N ALA A 192 -1.30 7.59 4.93
CA ALA A 192 -1.32 8.22 3.61
C ALA A 192 -0.40 9.46 3.61
N ILE A 193 0.51 9.51 2.63
CA ILE A 193 1.60 10.49 2.47
C ILE A 193 1.34 11.35 1.24
#